data_AF-A0A7V5EKK6-F1
#
_entry.id   AF-A0A7V5EKK6-F1
#
_cell.length_a   1.000
_cell.length_b   1.000
_cell.length_c   1.000
_cell.angle_alpha   90.00
_cell.angle_beta   90.00
_cell.angle_gamma   90.00
#
_symmetry.space_group_name_H-M   'P 1'
#
loop_
_entity.id
_entity.type
_entity.pdbx_description
1 polymer ?
#
loop_
_entity_poly.entity_id
_entity_poly.type
_entity_poly.pdbx_seq_one_letter_code
_entity_poly.pdbx_strand_id
1 'polypeptide(L)' 'AKEYSNKEIGAQLFISPRTVETHKRNIMQKLKLKNSIGLVNYYFKVLRSGAGQ' A
#
# COMPACT_ATOMS: atom_id res chain seq x y z
N ALA A 1 3.53 -4.99 -12.45
CA ALA A 1 3.15 -3.86 -11.58
C ALA A 1 4.32 -2.87 -11.56
N LYS A 2 4.08 -1.56 -11.70
CA LYS A 2 5.16 -0.57 -11.57
C LYS A 2 5.43 -0.35 -10.08
N GLU A 3 6.66 -0.55 -9.63
CA GLU A 3 7.08 -0.26 -8.26
C GLU A 3 7.43 1.23 -8.16
N TYR A 4 6.74 1.97 -7.30
CA TYR A 4 7.03 3.37 -7.03
C TYR A 4 7.75 3.54 -5.69
N SER A 5 8.79 4.34 -5.66
CA SER A 5 9.45 4.79 -4.43
C SER A 5 8.55 5.73 -3.64
N ASN A 6 8.82 5.89 -2.34
CA ASN A 6 8.09 6.86 -1.50
C ASN A 6 8.21 8.30 -2.05
N LYS A 7 9.30 8.62 -2.75
CA LYS A 7 9.51 9.93 -3.40
C LYS A 7 8.56 10.12 -4.58
N GLU A 8 8.43 9.11 -5.43
CA GLU A 8 7.51 9.15 -6.58
C GLU A 8 6.04 9.18 -6.15
N ILE A 9 5.69 8.40 -5.13
CA ILE A 9 4.33 8.41 -4.55
C ILE A 9 4.03 9.80 -3.97
N GLY A 10 4.97 10.38 -3.23
CA GLY A 10 4.82 11.73 -2.67
C GLY A 10 4.65 12.80 -3.75
N ALA A 11 5.41 12.70 -4.83
CA ALA A 11 5.30 13.61 -5.97
C ALA A 11 3.93 13.49 -6.68
N GLN A 12 3.40 12.27 -6.86
CA GLN A 12 2.09 12.06 -7.49
C GLN A 12 0.92 12.52 -6.62
N LEU A 13 1.05 12.39 -5.30
CA LEU A 13 0.00 12.73 -4.33
C LEU A 13 0.16 14.11 -3.70
N PHE A 14 1.16 14.89 -4.13
CA PHE A 14 1.49 16.21 -3.57
C PHE A 14 1.73 16.22 -2.04
N ILE A 15 2.36 15.15 -1.52
CA ILE A 15 2.69 15.00 -0.09
C ILE A 15 4.15 14.62 0.12
N SER A 16 4.67 14.85 1.32
CA SER A 16 6.07 14.51 1.63
C SER A 16 6.30 12.98 1.62
N PRO A 17 7.51 12.50 1.23
CA PRO A 17 7.83 11.08 1.29
C PRO A 17 7.69 10.47 2.69
N ARG A 18 7.91 11.28 3.74
CA ARG A 18 7.71 10.91 5.15
C ARG A 18 6.23 10.71 5.51
N THR A 19 5.36 11.52 4.90
CA THR A 19 3.90 11.38 5.01
C THR A 19 3.45 10.07 4.36
N VAL A 20 4.00 9.72 3.19
CA VAL A 20 3.74 8.42 2.52
C VAL A 20 4.09 7.25 3.43
N GLU A 21 5.27 7.27 4.06
CA GLU A 21 5.70 6.24 5.00
C GLU A 21 4.73 6.10 6.19
N THR A 22 4.30 7.23 6.76
CA THR A 22 3.33 7.25 7.86
C THR A 22 2.00 6.63 7.43
N HIS A 23 1.50 6.98 6.24
CA HIS A 23 0.30 6.35 5.69
C HIS A 23 0.46 4.85 5.50
N LYS A 24 1.57 4.38 4.93
CA LYS A 24 1.87 2.94 4.77
C LYS A 24 1.84 2.23 6.12
N ARG A 25 2.47 2.81 7.15
CA ARG A 25 2.46 2.24 8.52
C ARG A 25 1.04 2.15 9.07
N ASN A 26 0.26 3.22 8.96
CA ASN A 26 -1.11 3.26 9.45
C ASN A 26 -2.01 2.25 8.72
N ILE A 27 -1.87 2.11 7.40
CA ILE A 27 -2.60 1.11 6.60
C ILE A 27 -2.22 -0.31 7.05
N MET A 28 -0.93 -0.61 7.19
CA MET A 28 -0.46 -1.92 7.67
C MET A 28 -1.00 -2.22 9.08
N GLN A 29 -1.01 -1.24 9.99
CA GLN A 29 -1.57 -1.40 11.34
C GLN A 29 -3.07 -1.67 11.32
N LYS A 30 -3.84 -0.89 10.55
CA LYS A 30 -5.30 -1.09 10.41
C LYS A 30 -5.64 -2.46 9.83
N LEU A 31 -4.81 -2.98 8.93
CA LEU A 31 -4.96 -4.29 8.31
C LEU A 31 -4.29 -5.42 9.12
N LYS A 32 -3.65 -5.11 10.26
CA LYS A 32 -2.91 -6.06 11.10
C LYS A 32 -1.82 -6.83 10.33
N LEU A 33 -1.15 -6.15 9.39
CA LEU A 33 -0.10 -6.72 8.54
C LEU A 33 1.28 -6.39 9.10
N LYS A 34 2.20 -7.36 8.99
CA LYS A 34 3.56 -7.23 9.56
C LYS A 34 4.57 -6.57 8.62
N ASN A 35 4.35 -6.64 7.30
CA ASN A 35 5.28 -6.13 6.29
C ASN A 35 4.57 -5.80 4.97
N SER A 36 5.32 -5.21 4.04
CA SER A 36 4.86 -4.84 2.70
C SER A 36 4.40 -6.05 1.88
N ILE A 37 5.05 -7.21 2.03
CA ILE A 37 4.65 -8.46 1.35
C ILE A 37 3.23 -8.86 1.76
N GLY A 38 2.90 -8.76 3.05
CA GLY A 38 1.55 -8.99 3.57
C GLY A 38 0.52 -8.04 2.95
N LEU A 39 0.90 -6.79 2.70
CA LEU A 39 0.04 -5.79 2.04
C LEU A 39 -0.22 -6.14 0.57
N VAL A 40 0.82 -6.56 -0.16
CA VAL A 40 0.69 -7.02 -1.55
C VAL A 40 -0.18 -8.27 -1.65
N ASN A 41 0.04 -9.25 -0.78
CA ASN A 41 -0.78 -10.47 -0.72
C ASN A 41 -2.24 -10.16 -0.37
N TYR A 42 -2.47 -9.25 0.58
CA TYR A 42 -3.81 -8.78 0.92
C TYR A 42 -4.50 -8.13 -0.28
N TYR A 43 -3.81 -7.25 -1.00
CA TYR A 43 -4.33 -6.61 -2.21
C TYR A 43 -4.74 -7.64 -3.27
N PHE A 44 -3.89 -8.61 -3.59
CA PHE A 44 -4.22 -9.67 -4.56
C PHE A 44 -5.38 -10.54 -4.09
N LYS A 45 -5.46 -10.84 -2.78
CA LYS A 45 -6.60 -11.57 -2.21
C LYS A 45 -7.89 -10.78 -2.42
N VAL A 46 -7.93 -9.51 -2.04
CA VAL A 46 -9.11 -8.64 -2.18
C VAL A 46 -9.52 -8.48 -3.65
N LEU A 47 -8.57 -8.26 -4.57
CA LEU A 47 -8.86 -8.17 -6.00
C LEU A 47 -9.49 -9.46 -6.55
N ARG A 48 -8.99 -10.63 -6.15
CA ARG A 48 -9.53 -11.92 -6.59
C ARG A 48 -10.92 -12.20 -6.01
N SER A 49 -11.21 -11.71 -4.81
CA SER A 49 -12.53 -11.83 -4.20
C SER A 49 -13.61 -11.01 -4.92
N GLY A 50 -13.23 -9.94 -5.64
CA GLY A 50 -14.16 -9.07 -6.37
C GLY A 50 -14.31 -9.39 -7.86
N ALA A 51 -13.57 -10.37 -8.40
CA ALA A 51 -13.51 -10.68 -9.83
C ALA A 51 -14.15 -12.04 -10.19
N GLY A 52 -15.06 -12.56 -9.36
CA GLY A 52 -15.61 -13.90 -9.55
C GLY A 52 -16.83 -14.24 -8.69
N GLN A 53 -17.78 -13.31 -8.57
CA GLN A 53 -19.20 -13.61 -8.30
C GLN A 53 -20.05 -12.75 -9.24
#